data_AF-A0A962BTB2-F1
#
_entry.id   AF-A0A962BTB2-F1
#
_cell.length_a   1.000
_cell.length_b   1.000
_cell.length_c   1.000
_cell.angle_alpha   90.00
_cell.angle_beta   90.00
_cell.angle_gamma   90.00
#
_symmetry.space_group_name_H-M   'P 1'
#
loop_
_entity.id
_entity.type
_entity.pdbx_description
1 polymer ?
#
loop_
_entity_poly.entity_id
_entity_poly.type
_entity_poly.pdbx_seq_one_letter_code
_entity_poly.pdbx_strand_id
1 'polypeptide(L)' 'DGESIHTESSCKYSIDSFQQLARRAGFEPMRVWTDDDSLFSVHYLRAP' A
#
# COMPACT_ATOMS: atom_id res chain seq x y z
N ASP A 1 -30.09 20.40 -9.76
CA ASP A 1 -29.55 19.10 -9.33
C ASP A 1 -28.14 18.94 -9.85
N GLY A 2 -27.15 18.81 -8.97
CA GLY A 2 -25.73 18.74 -9.36
C GLY A 2 -25.31 17.30 -9.60
N GLU A 3 -24.99 16.96 -10.85
CA GLU A 3 -24.33 15.70 -11.19
C GLU A 3 -22.86 15.75 -10.76
N SER A 4 -22.34 14.65 -10.23
CA SER A 4 -20.93 14.51 -9.86
C SER A 4 -20.26 13.43 -10.71
N ILE A 5 -19.03 13.69 -11.13
CA ILE A 5 -18.21 12.75 -11.90
C ILE A 5 -17.08 12.28 -11.01
N HIS A 6 -16.92 10.96 -10.91
CA HIS A 6 -15.79 10.35 -10.22
C HIS A 6 -14.51 10.56 -11.04
N THR A 7 -13.55 11.30 -10.50
CA THR A 7 -12.27 11.56 -11.16
C THR A 7 -11.15 10.66 -10.67
N GLU A 8 -11.18 10.27 -9.39
CA GLU A 8 -10.12 9.47 -8.78
C GLU A 8 -10.57 8.70 -7.52
N SER A 9 -9.82 7.64 -7.21
CA SER A 9 -9.84 6.96 -5.93
C SER A 9 -8.40 6.66 -5.49
N SER A 10 -8.03 7.08 -4.27
CA SER A 10 -6.73 6.80 -3.69
C SER A 10 -6.85 5.65 -2.67
N CYS A 11 -6.57 4.43 -3.11
CA CYS A 11 -6.62 3.25 -2.26
C CYS A 11 -5.50 3.31 -1.20
N LYS A 12 -5.87 3.46 0.08
CA LYS A 12 -4.94 3.40 1.20
C LYS A 12 -4.91 2.00 1.79
N TYR A 13 -3.72 1.53 2.12
CA TYR A 13 -3.49 0.20 2.71
C TYR A 13 -2.82 0.35 4.07
N SER A 14 -3.14 -0.55 5.00
CA SER A 14 -2.29 -0.76 6.17
C SER A 14 -1.02 -1.50 5.73
N ILE A 15 0.04 -1.41 6.54
CA ILE A 15 1.28 -2.15 6.29
C ILE A 15 0.99 -3.65 6.15
N ASP A 16 0.17 -4.20 7.05
CA ASP A 16 -0.17 -5.62 7.05
C ASP A 16 -0.93 -6.03 5.78
N SER A 17 -1.98 -5.30 5.40
CA SER A 17 -2.77 -5.65 4.21
C SER A 17 -1.95 -5.52 2.92
N PHE A 18 -1.03 -4.55 2.85
CA PHE A 18 -0.12 -4.41 1.72
C PHE A 18 0.90 -5.56 1.66
N GLN A 19 1.47 -5.98 2.80
CA GLN A 19 2.38 -7.13 2.83
C GLN A 19 1.68 -8.44 2.46
N GLN A 20 0.42 -8.63 2.88
CA GLN A 20 -0.39 -9.77 2.43
C GLN A 20 -0.60 -9.74 0.91
N LEU A 21 -0.88 -8.56 0.34
CA LEU A 21 -1.01 -8.38 -1.11
C LEU A 21 0.30 -8.72 -1.83
N ALA A 22 1.44 -8.24 -1.33
CA ALA A 22 2.76 -8.55 -1.88
C ALA A 22 3.05 -10.05 -1.90
N ARG A 23 2.78 -10.76 -0.78
CA ARG A 23 2.93 -12.22 -0.69
C ARG A 23 2.03 -12.95 -1.68
N ARG A 24 0.78 -12.52 -1.84
CA ARG A 24 -0.15 -13.09 -2.84
C ARG A 24 0.33 -12.87 -4.28
N ALA A 25 1.09 -11.80 -4.52
CA ALA A 25 1.73 -11.52 -5.80
C ALA A 25 3.08 -12.26 -6.00
N GLY A 26 3.51 -13.08 -5.03
CA GLY A 26 4.76 -13.86 -5.11
C GLY A 26 6.02 -13.12 -4.65
N PHE A 27 5.89 -11.90 -4.12
CA PHE A 27 7.00 -11.16 -3.53
C PHE A 27 7.19 -11.50 -2.05
N GLU A 28 8.41 -11.38 -1.56
CA GLU A 28 8.72 -11.52 -0.14
C GLU A 28 8.98 -10.15 0.51
N PRO A 29 8.17 -9.74 1.50
CA PRO A 29 8.43 -8.51 2.25
C PRO A 29 9.66 -8.66 3.15
N MET A 30 10.67 -7.81 2.93
CA MET A 30 11.93 -7.87 3.66
C MET A 30 12.02 -6.83 4.77
N ARG A 31 11.56 -5.61 4.49
CA ARG A 31 11.56 -4.49 5.44
C ARG A 31 10.49 -3.47 5.07
N VAL A 32 9.97 -2.80 6.09
CA VAL A 32 9.12 -1.63 5.93
C VAL A 32 9.72 -0.49 6.75
N TRP A 33 9.64 0.72 6.20
CA TRP A 33 9.93 1.96 6.90
C TRP A 33 8.71 2.85 6.88
N THR A 34 8.56 3.65 7.93
CA THR A 34 7.55 4.69 8.02
C THR A 34 8.20 6.00 8.42
N ASP A 35 7.52 7.12 8.15
CA ASP A 35 7.78 8.37 8.85
C ASP A 35 7.44 8.24 10.35
N ASP A 36 7.88 9.20 11.16
CA ASP A 36 7.71 9.21 12.62
C ASP A 36 6.23 9.16 13.04
N ASP A 37 5.34 9.76 12.23
CA ASP A 37 3.89 9.79 12.47
C ASP A 37 3.15 8.60 11.82
N SER A 38 3.88 7.69 11.15
CA SER A 38 3.32 6.50 10.48
C SER A 38 2.25 6.79 9.42
N LEU A 39 2.35 7.94 8.73
CA LEU A 39 1.39 8.36 7.71
C LEU A 39 1.68 7.76 6.32
N PHE A 40 2.91 7.34 6.08
CA PHE A 40 3.37 6.75 4.84
C PHE A 40 4.32 5.59 5.11
N SER A 41 4.32 4.58 4.23
CA SER A 41 5.20 3.42 4.36
C SER A 41 5.90 3.09 3.05
N VAL A 42 7.21 2.81 3.11
CA VAL A 42 8.00 2.27 2.00
C VAL A 42 8.28 0.80 2.27
N HIS A 43 7.97 -0.06 1.31
CA HIS A 43 8.14 -1.52 1.43
C HIS A 43 9.29 -1.99 0.53
N TYR A 44 10.32 -2.58 1.12
CA TYR A 44 11.36 -3.30 0.39
C TYR A 44 10.93 -4.75 0.21
N LEU A 45 10.71 -5.14 -1.05
CA LEU A 45 10.28 -6.46 -1.46
C LEU A 45 11.39 -7.17 -2.25
N ARG A 46 11.57 -8.46 -2.01
CA ARG A 46 12.38 -9.34 -2.84
C ARG A 46 11.49 -10.02 -3.88
N ALA A 47 11.89 -9.91 -5.14
CA ALA A 47 11.31 -10.67 -6.24
C ALA A 47 11.72 -12.16 -6.13
N PRO A 48 10.90 -13.09 -6.62
CA PRO A 48 11.24 -14.52 -6.64
C PRO A 48 12.53 -14.81 -7.41
#